data_AF-A0A2E7E3J7-F1
#
_entry.id   AF-A0A2E7E3J7-F1
#
_cell.length_a   1.000
_cell.length_b   1.000
_cell.length_c   1.000
_cell.angle_alpha   90.00
_cell.angle_beta   90.00
_cell.angle_gamma   90.00
#
_symmetry.space_group_name_H-M   'P 1'
#
loop_
_entity.id
_entity.type
_entity.pdbx_description
1 polymer ?
#
loop_
_entity_poly.entity_id
_entity_poly.type
_entity_poly.pdbx_seq_one_letter_code
_entity_poly.pdbx_strand_id
1 'polypeptide(L)' 'MASKNRILIRLESSADTGVFYTTAINPKNLENGKLKPQRKYDWKIRKTVEFVQTKITKKKKK' A
#
# COMPACT_ATOMS: atom_id res chain seq x y z
N MET A 1 -7.35 20.18 11.54
CA MET A 1 -7.06 19.09 12.51
C MET A 1 -6.45 17.90 11.80
N ALA A 2 -5.22 17.51 12.12
CA ALA A 2 -4.67 16.25 11.65
C ALA A 2 -5.36 15.10 12.41
N SER A 3 -6.29 14.40 11.75
CA SER A 3 -6.95 13.24 12.34
C SER A 3 -5.90 12.17 12.68
N LYS A 4 -5.79 11.85 13.97
CA LYS A 4 -4.80 10.95 14.59
C LYS A 4 -4.89 9.48 14.13
N ASN A 5 -5.91 9.13 13.35
CA ASN A 5 -6.22 7.74 13.00
C ASN A 5 -5.70 7.31 11.63
N ARG A 6 -4.64 7.91 11.07
CA ARG A 6 -4.09 7.43 9.79
C ARG A 6 -3.20 6.20 9.99
N ILE A 7 -3.48 5.12 9.28
CA ILE A 7 -2.69 3.89 9.28
C ILE A 7 -1.78 3.90 8.04
N LEU A 8 -0.50 3.59 8.26
CA LEU A 8 0.45 3.36 7.18
C LEU A 8 0.28 1.94 6.63
N ILE A 9 0.09 1.83 5.33
CA ILE A 9 -0.03 0.58 4.60
C ILE A 9 1.01 0.50 3.49
N ARG A 10 1.34 -0.73 3.08
CA ARG A 10 2.21 -1.02 1.94
C ARG A 10 1.33 -1.45 0.76
N LEU A 11 1.69 -1.02 -0.43
CA LEU A 11 1.06 -1.41 -1.69
C LEU A 11 2.10 -2.13 -2.52
N GLU A 12 1.89 -3.40 -2.83
CA GLU A 12 2.80 -4.22 -3.64
C GLU A 12 2.28 -4.40 -5.05
N SER A 13 3.20 -4.37 -6.01
CA SER A 13 2.91 -4.58 -7.43
C SER A 13 2.39 -6.00 -7.67
N SER A 14 1.27 -6.13 -8.38
CA SER A 14 0.72 -7.45 -8.79
C SER A 14 1.60 -8.18 -9.82
N ALA A 15 2.67 -7.55 -10.31
CA ALA A 15 3.59 -8.16 -11.27
C ALA A 15 4.84 -8.78 -10.62
N ASP A 16 4.80 -9.03 -9.30
CA ASP A 16 5.83 -9.73 -8.52
C ASP A 16 7.26 -9.16 -8.65
N THR A 17 7.37 -7.88 -9.02
CA THR A 17 8.65 -7.18 -9.20
C THR A 17 9.31 -6.76 -7.89
N GLY A 18 8.58 -6.89 -6.77
CA GLY A 18 8.98 -6.40 -5.46
C GLY A 18 8.96 -4.86 -5.32
N VAL A 19 8.44 -4.13 -6.31
CA VAL A 19 8.20 -2.69 -6.18
C VAL A 19 7.04 -2.47 -5.23
N PHE A 20 7.24 -1.60 -4.24
CA PHE A 20 6.20 -1.23 -3.30
C PHE A 20 6.14 0.28 -3.07
N TYR A 21 4.94 0.74 -2.75
CA TYR A 21 4.70 2.09 -2.27
C TYR A 21 4.17 2.05 -0.84
N THR A 22 4.33 3.16 -0.13
CA THR A 22 3.72 3.36 1.19
C THR A 22 2.71 4.49 1.11
N THR A 23 1.57 4.31 1.77
CA THR A 23 0.54 5.37 1.86
C THR A 23 -0.10 5.38 3.24
N ALA A 24 -0.54 6.56 3.68
CA ALA A 24 -1.25 6.76 4.93
C ALA A 24 -2.73 6.95 4.63
N ILE A 25 -3.57 6.04 5.12
CA ILE A 25 -5.00 6.03 4.85
C ILE A 25 -5.80 6.15 6.14
N ASN A 26 -7.02 6.67 6.04
CA ASN A 26 -7.98 6.60 7.14
C ASN A 26 -8.62 5.19 7.14
N PRO A 27 -8.59 4.43 8.24
CA PRO A 27 -9.16 3.09 8.33
C PRO A 27 -10.66 3.06 8.02
N LYS A 28 -11.38 4.17 8.23
CA LYS A 28 -12.80 4.28 7.84
C LYS A 28 -13.03 4.15 6.32
N ASN A 29 -12.01 4.39 5.51
CA ASN A 29 -12.10 4.33 4.06
C ASN A 29 -11.71 2.95 3.51
N LEU A 30 -11.40 1.97 4.38
CA LEU A 30 -11.13 0.60 3.99
C LEU A 30 -12.46 -0.14 3.82
N GLU A 31 -12.69 -0.70 2.63
CA GLU A 31 -13.79 -1.64 2.41
C GLU A 31 -13.29 -3.05 2.79
N ASN A 32 -14.00 -3.74 3.67
CA ASN A 32 -13.63 -5.09 4.15
C ASN A 32 -12.19 -5.21 4.70
N GLY A 33 -11.66 -4.11 5.26
CA GLY A 33 -10.31 -4.07 5.86
C GLY A 33 -9.16 -3.96 4.85
N LYS A 34 -9.45 -3.79 3.54
CA LYS A 34 -8.43 -3.59 2.50
C LYS A 34 -8.73 -2.36 1.64
N LEU A 35 -7.68 -1.73 1.15
CA LEU A 35 -7.76 -0.69 0.13
C LEU A 35 -8.04 -1.37 -1.21
N LYS A 36 -8.90 -0.75 -2.02
CA LYS A 36 -9.09 -1.19 -3.41
C LYS A 36 -7.74 -1.20 -4.15
N PRO A 37 -7.51 -2.15 -5.07
CA PRO A 37 -6.32 -2.17 -5.90
C PRO A 37 -6.15 -0.81 -6.60
N GLN A 38 -4.95 -0.24 -6.50
CA GLN A 38 -4.64 1.03 -7.13
C GLN A 38 -3.81 0.79 -8.38
N ARG A 39 -4.18 1.44 -9.50
CA ARG A 39 -3.35 1.42 -10.70
C ARG A 39 -2.17 2.38 -10.52
N LYS A 40 -0.96 1.84 -10.44
CA LYS A 40 0.27 2.63 -10.34
C LYS A 40 1.31 2.16 -11.34
N TYR A 41 2.27 3.02 -11.61
CA TYR A 41 3.38 2.71 -12.49
C TYR A 41 4.38 1.79 -11.78
N ASP A 42 4.71 0.66 -12.39
CA ASP A 42 5.83 -0.17 -11.98
C ASP A 42 7.04 0.20 -12.84
N TRP A 43 8.06 0.83 -12.23
CA TRP A 43 9.25 1.31 -12.93
C TRP A 43 10.16 0.19 -13.43
N LYS A 44 10.04 -1.04 -12.90
CA LYS A 44 10.82 -2.18 -13.39
C LYS A 44 10.27 -2.72 -14.71
N ILE A 45 8.94 -2.81 -14.83
CA ILE A 45 8.27 -3.30 -16.05
C ILE A 45 7.93 -2.16 -17.02
N ARG A 46 7.97 -0.92 -16.53
CA ARG A 46 7.61 0.30 -17.26
C ARG A 46 6.14 0.33 -17.72
N LYS A 47 5.24 -0.25 -16.93
CA LYS A 47 3.80 -0.33 -17.23
C LYS A 47 2.97 0.03 -16.01
N THR A 48 1.75 0.51 -16.24
CA THR A 48 0.76 0.72 -15.19
C THR A 48 0.11 -0.62 -14.85
N VAL A 49 0.31 -1.05 -13.61
CA VAL A 49 -0.23 -2.31 -13.06
C VAL A 49 -1.04 -2.03 -11.81
N GLU A 50 -1.80 -3.04 -11.39
CA GLU A 50 -2.52 -2.99 -10.13
C GLU A 50 -1.56 -3.21 -8.97
N PHE A 51 -1.80 -2.47 -7.88
CA PHE A 51 -1.07 -2.61 -6.63
C PHE A 51 -2.04 -2.98 -5.52
N VAL A 52 -1.74 -4.07 -4.82
CA VAL A 52 -2.57 -4.67 -3.76
C VAL A 52 -2.02 -4.28 -2.38
N GLN A 53 -2.92 -4.09 -1.41
CA GLN A 53 -2.53 -3.77 -0.04
C GLN A 53 -1.90 -4.97 0.68
N THR A 54 -0.73 -4.73 1.25
CA THR A 54 -0.03 -5.64 2.17
C THR A 54 0.18 -4.97 3.53
N LYS A 55 0.21 -5.78 4.60
CA LYS A 55 0.49 -5.29 5.96
C LYS A 55 1.95 -4.85 6.06
N ILE A 56 2.20 -3.72 6.72
CA ILE A 56 3.57 -3.29 7.03
C ILE A 56 4.09 -4.12 8.22
N THR A 57 5.18 -4.86 8.02
CA THR A 57 5.85 -5.55 9.13
C THR A 57 6.79 -4.55 9.82
N LYS A 58 6.52 -4.23 11.08
CA LYS A 58 7.47 -3.46 11.90
C LYS A 58 8.57 -4.43 12.33
N LYS A 59 9.75 -4.36 11.72
CA LYS A 59 10.94 -4.99 12.31
C LYS A 59 11.17 -4.33 13.66
N LYS A 60 11.08 -5.10 14.76
CA LYS A 60 11.52 -4.63 16.07
C LYS A 60 13.01 -4.28 15.94
N LYS A 61 13.36 -3.01 16.10
CA LYS A 61 14.77 -2.63 16.27
C LYS A 61 15.26 -3.36 17.52
N LYS A 62 16.31 -4.17 17.36
CA LYS A 62 17.04 -4.80 18.45
C LYS A 62 17.89 -3.75 19.15
#